data_AF-A0A2T6NBY6-F1
#
_entry.id   AF-A0A2T6NBY6-F1
#
_cell.length_a   1.000
_cell.length_b   1.000
_cell.length_c   1.000
_cell.angle_alpha   90.00
_cell.angle_beta   90.00
_cell.angle_gamma   90.00
#
_symmetry.space_group_name_H-M   'P 1'
#
loop_
_entity.id
_entity.type
_entity.pdbx_description
1 polymer ?
#
loop_
_entity_poly.entity_id
_entity_poly.type
_entity_poly.pdbx_seq_one_letter_code
_entity_poly.pdbx_strand_id
1 'polypeptide(L)'
;MLLGICLVSSQGFAAIATSGAVYLNAEPGDWVGGGIGADEVLWTHGDQGIFSVTSNPDQGASVTFDDGNFWRFNFAAPTYDPVTNTNTGNRLEVGFYDNATRYPFNSPTRPGLSFSGNGRGNNTLGGWFDVLDIAYAASGDILRFAVDFRQFGGSESMSGPSTYGSLRINSGIPINPVPVPPAVALFLSGLLLFARKLKPAG
;
A
#
# COMPACT_ATOMS: atom_id res chain seq x y z
N MET A 1 31.11 29.41 -28.43
CA MET A 1 29.80 29.72 -27.83
C MET A 1 29.20 28.39 -27.42
N LEU A 2 29.37 27.99 -26.16
CA LEU A 2 28.89 26.70 -25.64
C LEU A 2 27.40 26.88 -25.27
N LEU A 3 26.49 26.20 -25.97
CA LEU A 3 25.09 26.13 -25.55
C LEU A 3 25.00 25.21 -24.34
N GLY A 4 24.78 25.78 -23.16
CA GLY A 4 24.37 25.03 -21.97
C GLY A 4 22.92 24.60 -22.12
N ILE A 5 22.68 23.29 -22.24
CA ILE A 5 21.33 22.73 -22.17
C ILE A 5 20.88 22.84 -20.70
N CYS A 6 19.90 23.72 -20.45
CA CYS A 6 19.23 23.80 -19.16
C CYS A 6 18.32 22.57 -19.04
N LEU A 7 18.77 21.56 -18.28
CA LEU A 7 17.94 20.44 -17.87
C LEU A 7 16.90 20.96 -16.87
N VAL A 8 15.71 21.27 -17.37
CA VAL A 8 14.57 21.58 -16.51
C VAL A 8 14.08 20.25 -15.94
N SER A 9 14.26 20.03 -14.64
CA SER A 9 13.63 18.90 -13.96
C SER A 9 12.13 19.14 -13.93
N SER A 10 11.36 18.30 -14.62
CA SER A 10 9.90 18.29 -14.47
C SER A 10 9.58 17.67 -13.11
N GLN A 11 9.36 18.52 -12.11
CA GLN A 11 8.73 18.08 -10.87
C GLN A 11 7.27 17.71 -11.21
N GLY A 12 6.97 16.41 -11.25
CA GLY A 12 5.59 15.94 -11.38
C GLY A 12 4.81 16.32 -10.13
N PHE A 13 3.81 17.20 -10.27
CA PHE A 13 2.87 17.46 -9.19
C PHE A 13 1.99 16.22 -8.98
N ALA A 14 1.63 15.91 -7.73
CA ALA A 14 0.72 14.82 -7.46
C ALA A 14 -0.64 15.09 -8.11
N ALA A 15 -1.08 14.18 -8.98
CA ALA A 15 -2.35 14.26 -9.66
C ALA A 15 -3.46 13.80 -8.71
N ILE A 16 -4.52 14.59 -8.57
CA ILE A 16 -5.73 14.17 -7.85
C ILE A 16 -6.37 13.02 -8.65
N ALA A 17 -6.69 11.93 -7.97
CA ALA A 17 -7.34 10.79 -8.61
C ALA A 17 -8.75 11.18 -9.08
N THR A 18 -9.21 10.63 -10.21
CA THR A 18 -10.62 10.73 -10.65
C THR A 18 -11.49 9.73 -9.89
N SER A 19 -10.92 8.59 -9.53
CA SER A 19 -11.52 7.61 -8.63
C SER A 19 -10.41 6.92 -7.86
N GLY A 20 -10.72 6.46 -6.66
CA GLY A 20 -9.77 5.68 -5.88
C GLY A 20 -10.42 5.03 -4.68
N ALA A 21 -9.85 3.92 -4.25
CA ALA A 21 -10.23 3.26 -3.02
C ALA A 21 -9.05 2.52 -2.42
N VAL A 22 -9.00 2.43 -1.10
CA VAL A 22 -8.09 1.55 -0.38
C VAL A 22 -8.86 0.72 0.63
N TYR A 23 -8.70 -0.59 0.55
CA TYR A 23 -9.06 -1.51 1.63
C TYR A 23 -7.81 -1.81 2.45
N LEU A 24 -7.93 -1.78 3.77
CA LEU A 24 -6.88 -2.18 4.69
C LEU A 24 -7.44 -3.11 5.76
N ASN A 25 -6.67 -4.12 6.12
CA ASN A 25 -6.94 -5.02 7.24
C ASN A 25 -5.66 -5.16 8.08
N ALA A 26 -5.78 -4.94 9.39
CA ALA A 26 -4.69 -4.95 10.33
C ALA A 26 -4.77 -6.17 11.23
N GLU A 27 -3.72 -6.97 11.26
CA GLU A 27 -3.60 -8.03 12.27
C GLU A 27 -3.35 -7.41 13.65
N PRO A 28 -3.93 -7.99 14.72
CA PRO A 28 -3.73 -7.51 16.08
C PRO A 28 -2.24 -7.35 16.43
N GLY A 29 -1.88 -6.15 16.88
CA GLY A 29 -0.51 -5.83 17.28
C GLY A 29 0.37 -5.20 16.19
N ASP A 30 -0.09 -5.06 14.95
CA ASP A 30 0.66 -4.30 13.95
C ASP A 30 0.69 -2.79 14.28
N TRP A 31 1.88 -2.19 14.23
CA TRP A 31 2.11 -0.81 14.63
C TRP A 31 1.42 0.19 13.69
N VAL A 32 1.50 -0.04 12.38
CA VAL A 32 0.91 0.84 11.37
C VAL A 32 -0.60 0.59 11.28
N GLY A 33 -1.01 -0.68 11.35
CA GLY A 33 -2.41 -1.07 11.43
C GLY A 33 -3.18 -0.38 12.56
N GLY A 34 -2.56 -0.21 13.73
CA GLY A 34 -3.14 0.58 14.82
C GLY A 34 -3.43 2.05 14.51
N GLY A 35 -2.93 2.58 13.40
CA GLY A 35 -3.24 3.93 12.91
C GLY A 35 -4.57 4.03 12.17
N ILE A 36 -5.09 2.90 11.66
CA ILE A 36 -6.33 2.83 10.87
C ILE A 36 -7.56 3.06 11.75
N GLY A 37 -7.49 2.68 13.04
CA GLY A 37 -8.56 2.88 14.01
C GLY A 37 -9.64 1.79 14.04
N ALA A 38 -9.52 0.74 13.22
CA ALA A 38 -10.36 -0.45 13.20
C ALA A 38 -9.57 -1.66 12.67
N ASP A 39 -10.11 -2.87 12.83
CA ASP A 39 -9.51 -4.11 12.30
C ASP A 39 -9.48 -4.09 10.75
N GLU A 40 -10.49 -3.48 10.13
CA GLU A 40 -10.54 -3.25 8.69
C GLU A 40 -11.23 -1.93 8.35
N VAL A 41 -10.84 -1.35 7.21
CA VAL A 41 -11.47 -0.15 6.63
C VAL A 41 -11.53 -0.26 5.11
N LEU A 42 -12.49 0.45 4.53
CA LEU A 42 -12.54 0.79 3.12
C LEU A 42 -12.69 2.30 3.01
N TRP A 43 -11.68 2.98 2.47
CA TRP A 43 -11.76 4.41 2.18
C TRP A 43 -11.89 4.64 0.69
N THR A 44 -12.83 5.50 0.31
CA THR A 44 -13.18 5.79 -1.07
C THR A 44 -12.95 7.27 -1.36
N HIS A 45 -12.39 7.54 -2.54
CA HIS A 45 -12.15 8.89 -3.04
C HIS A 45 -13.45 9.70 -3.08
N GLY A 46 -13.44 10.90 -2.50
CA GLY A 46 -14.57 11.82 -2.49
C GLY A 46 -15.67 11.47 -1.49
N ASP A 47 -15.55 10.36 -0.76
CA ASP A 47 -16.42 10.01 0.36
C ASP A 47 -15.73 10.33 1.69
N GLN A 48 -14.75 9.52 2.09
CA GLN A 48 -13.99 9.76 3.33
C GLN A 48 -12.88 10.79 3.14
N GLY A 49 -12.24 10.81 1.97
CA GLY A 49 -11.06 11.65 1.75
C GLY A 49 -10.62 11.71 0.29
N ILE A 50 -9.50 12.37 0.06
CA ILE A 50 -8.98 12.63 -1.28
C ILE A 50 -7.73 11.80 -1.54
N PHE A 51 -7.74 11.06 -2.66
CA PHE A 51 -6.56 10.38 -3.16
C PHE A 51 -5.79 11.24 -4.16
N SER A 52 -4.46 11.20 -4.06
CA SER A 52 -3.56 11.71 -5.10
C SER A 52 -2.45 10.71 -5.40
N VAL A 53 -1.94 10.73 -6.64
CA VAL A 53 -0.87 9.83 -7.09
C VAL A 53 0.22 10.60 -7.82
N THR A 54 1.48 10.21 -7.59
CA THR A 54 2.63 10.71 -8.33
C THR A 54 3.66 9.61 -8.53
N SER A 55 4.53 9.79 -9.52
CA SER A 55 5.73 8.97 -9.68
C SER A 55 6.74 9.35 -8.60
N ASN A 56 7.33 8.36 -7.94
CA ASN A 56 8.35 8.59 -6.91
C ASN A 56 9.78 8.61 -7.52
N PRO A 57 10.80 9.09 -6.79
CA PRO A 57 12.19 9.17 -7.29
C PRO A 57 12.77 7.85 -7.84
N ASP A 58 12.28 6.69 -7.42
CA ASP A 58 12.73 5.38 -7.91
C ASP A 58 11.94 4.93 -9.15
N GLN A 59 11.19 5.82 -9.79
CA GLN A 59 10.27 5.55 -10.91
C GLN A 59 9.09 4.63 -10.52
N GLY A 60 8.82 4.55 -9.22
CA GLY A 60 7.67 3.84 -8.65
C GLY A 60 6.43 4.74 -8.46
N ALA A 61 5.48 4.28 -7.65
CA ALA A 61 4.26 5.01 -7.31
C ALA A 61 4.29 5.52 -5.86
N SER A 62 3.91 6.78 -5.66
CA SER A 62 3.55 7.34 -4.35
C SER A 62 2.10 7.78 -4.39
N VAL A 63 1.28 7.17 -3.54
CA VAL A 63 -0.15 7.50 -3.40
C VAL A 63 -0.38 8.10 -2.02
N THR A 64 -1.19 9.15 -1.94
CA THR A 64 -1.64 9.73 -0.68
C THR A 64 -3.14 9.58 -0.54
N PHE A 65 -3.59 9.46 0.69
CA PHE A 65 -4.99 9.61 1.08
C PHE A 65 -5.06 10.62 2.22
N ASP A 66 -5.96 11.59 2.10
CA ASP A 66 -6.14 12.64 3.10
C ASP A 66 -7.63 12.82 3.43
N ASP A 67 -8.01 12.44 4.64
CA ASP A 67 -9.32 12.68 5.26
C ASP A 67 -9.23 13.67 6.44
N GLY A 68 -8.12 14.42 6.53
CA GLY A 68 -7.69 15.12 7.74
C GLY A 68 -6.62 14.34 8.52
N ASN A 69 -6.49 13.03 8.29
CA ASN A 69 -5.35 12.21 8.69
C ASN A 69 -4.60 11.74 7.45
N PHE A 70 -3.37 12.20 7.29
CA PHE A 70 -2.59 11.91 6.10
C PHE A 70 -2.04 10.48 6.11
N TRP A 71 -2.30 9.75 5.02
CA TRP A 71 -1.74 8.44 4.70
C TRP A 71 -0.89 8.51 3.43
N ARG A 72 0.20 7.76 3.42
CA ARG A 72 1.08 7.62 2.25
C ARG A 72 1.41 6.15 2.00
N PHE A 73 1.34 5.76 0.74
CA PHE A 73 1.69 4.44 0.23
C PHE A 73 2.75 4.61 -0.85
N ASN A 74 3.86 3.87 -0.74
CA ASN A 74 4.96 3.92 -1.70
C ASN A 74 5.30 2.51 -2.16
N PHE A 75 5.46 2.38 -3.47
CA PHE A 75 5.80 1.14 -4.15
C PHE A 75 6.88 1.45 -5.19
N ALA A 76 7.95 0.67 -5.23
CA ALA A 76 9.03 0.84 -6.19
C ALA A 76 9.58 -0.52 -6.62
N ALA A 77 9.90 -0.65 -7.91
CA ALA A 77 10.66 -1.79 -8.41
C ALA A 77 12.11 -1.75 -7.88
N PRO A 78 12.85 -2.86 -7.90
CA PRO A 78 14.31 -2.82 -7.73
C PRO A 78 14.92 -1.81 -8.72
N THR A 79 15.87 -0.99 -8.27
CA THR A 79 16.47 0.07 -9.08
C THR A 79 17.72 -0.37 -9.85
N TYR A 80 18.27 -1.54 -9.54
CA TYR A 80 19.43 -2.11 -10.23
C TYR A 80 19.05 -2.65 -11.61
N ASP A 81 19.78 -2.19 -12.63
CA ASP A 81 19.74 -2.73 -13.99
C ASP A 81 21.04 -3.51 -14.26
N PRO A 82 20.99 -4.84 -14.49
CA PRO A 82 22.18 -5.65 -14.76
C PRO A 82 22.79 -5.42 -16.14
N VAL A 83 22.04 -4.86 -17.10
CA VAL A 83 22.50 -4.59 -18.47
C VAL A 83 23.38 -3.35 -18.49
N THR A 84 22.96 -2.29 -17.80
CA THR A 84 23.69 -1.01 -17.73
C THR A 84 24.62 -0.93 -16.52
N ASN A 85 24.44 -1.81 -15.52
CA ASN A 85 25.10 -1.77 -14.22
C ASN A 85 24.88 -0.44 -13.48
N THR A 86 23.64 0.06 -13.48
CA THR A 86 23.24 1.31 -12.83
C THR A 86 22.10 1.12 -11.83
N ASN A 87 21.94 2.08 -10.90
CA ASN A 87 20.86 2.14 -9.92
C ASN A 87 19.91 3.31 -10.22
N THR A 88 19.43 3.41 -11.46
CA THR A 88 18.68 4.59 -11.96
C THR A 88 17.17 4.50 -11.73
N GLY A 89 16.70 3.41 -11.13
CA GLY A 89 15.28 3.13 -10.98
C GLY A 89 14.77 2.35 -12.19
N ASN A 90 14.03 1.28 -11.94
CA ASN A 90 13.22 0.64 -12.97
C ASN A 90 11.79 1.13 -12.80
N ARG A 91 11.13 1.41 -13.92
CA ARG A 91 9.72 1.76 -13.89
C ARG A 91 8.93 0.62 -13.26
N LEU A 92 7.93 0.98 -12.45
CA LEU A 92 7.01 -0.02 -11.93
C LEU A 92 6.14 -0.59 -13.05
N GLU A 93 6.02 -1.91 -13.10
CA GLU A 93 5.27 -2.65 -14.11
C GLU A 93 4.27 -3.59 -13.44
N VAL A 94 3.34 -4.14 -14.21
CA VAL A 94 2.44 -5.19 -13.72
C VAL A 94 3.26 -6.41 -13.31
N GLY A 95 3.03 -6.92 -12.11
CA GLY A 95 3.72 -8.10 -11.59
C GLY A 95 3.89 -8.11 -10.07
N PHE A 96 4.35 -9.27 -9.59
CA PHE A 96 4.58 -9.53 -8.17
C PHE A 96 5.99 -9.13 -7.75
N TYR A 97 6.07 -8.35 -6.68
CA TYR A 97 7.29 -7.83 -6.07
C TYR A 97 7.41 -8.37 -4.65
N ASP A 98 8.19 -9.44 -4.50
CA ASP A 98 8.44 -10.10 -3.22
C ASP A 98 9.61 -9.48 -2.45
N ASN A 99 9.72 -9.82 -1.16
CA ASN A 99 10.82 -9.42 -0.28
C ASN A 99 11.11 -7.91 -0.33
N ALA A 100 10.04 -7.11 -0.43
CA ALA A 100 10.10 -5.67 -0.43
C ALA A 100 10.57 -5.16 0.93
N THR A 101 11.38 -4.10 0.91
CA THR A 101 11.90 -3.48 2.15
C THR A 101 11.64 -1.99 2.15
N ARG A 102 11.91 -1.34 3.28
CA ARG A 102 11.45 0.02 3.56
C ARG A 102 11.86 1.01 2.48
N TYR A 103 10.89 1.54 1.75
CA TYR A 103 11.10 2.70 0.89
C TYR A 103 11.34 3.97 1.73
N PRO A 104 12.25 4.90 1.36
CA PRO A 104 13.19 4.87 0.23
C PRO A 104 14.59 4.34 0.60
N PHE A 105 14.69 3.45 1.59
CA PHE A 105 15.96 2.87 2.08
C PHE A 105 16.17 1.43 1.60
N ASN A 106 15.37 0.96 0.66
CA ASN A 106 15.49 -0.37 0.06
C ASN A 106 16.80 -0.50 -0.72
N SER A 107 17.38 -1.71 -0.71
CA SER A 107 18.51 -2.05 -1.56
C SER A 107 18.13 -1.86 -3.03
N PRO A 108 19.06 -1.45 -3.92
CA PRO A 108 18.80 -1.42 -5.36
C PRO A 108 18.34 -2.75 -5.96
N THR A 109 18.67 -3.87 -5.31
CA THR A 109 18.29 -5.22 -5.75
C THR A 109 16.96 -5.71 -5.16
N ARG A 110 16.28 -4.91 -4.34
CA ARG A 110 15.00 -5.28 -3.73
C ARG A 110 13.92 -4.23 -4.01
N PRO A 111 12.65 -4.65 -4.11
CA PRO A 111 11.55 -3.69 -4.22
C PRO A 111 11.45 -2.79 -2.98
N GLY A 112 10.95 -1.58 -3.19
CA GLY A 112 10.62 -0.63 -2.14
C GLY A 112 9.13 -0.70 -1.78
N LEU A 113 8.84 -0.86 -0.50
CA LEU A 113 7.48 -0.76 0.06
C LEU A 113 7.52 0.12 1.29
N SER A 114 6.54 1.01 1.43
CA SER A 114 6.24 1.65 2.71
C SER A 114 4.84 2.21 2.68
N PHE A 115 4.01 1.83 3.64
CA PHE A 115 2.84 2.63 3.98
C PHE A 115 2.83 3.03 5.45
N SER A 116 2.33 4.24 5.66
CA SER A 116 2.34 4.94 6.94
C SER A 116 1.21 5.96 6.96
N GLY A 117 0.65 6.22 8.12
CA GLY A 117 -0.34 7.27 8.30
C GLY A 117 -0.66 7.49 9.77
N ASN A 118 -1.35 8.59 10.06
CA ASN A 118 -1.72 8.96 11.43
C ASN A 118 -0.51 8.93 12.41
N GLY A 119 0.64 9.46 11.96
CA GLY A 119 1.88 9.48 12.74
C GLY A 119 2.58 8.13 12.94
N ARG A 120 2.10 7.06 12.31
CA ARG A 120 2.63 5.70 12.45
C ARG A 120 3.30 5.22 11.17
N GLY A 121 4.57 4.85 11.29
CA GLY A 121 5.36 4.23 10.23
C GLY A 121 6.39 3.28 10.81
N ASN A 122 6.76 2.27 10.02
CA ASN A 122 7.80 1.32 10.38
C ASN A 122 9.18 1.88 10.00
N ASN A 123 10.16 1.78 10.90
CA ASN A 123 11.57 2.08 10.61
C ASN A 123 12.32 0.89 10.00
N THR A 124 11.79 -0.31 10.20
CA THR A 124 12.24 -1.56 9.58
C THR A 124 11.00 -2.36 9.21
N LEU A 125 10.93 -2.82 7.96
CA LEU A 125 9.79 -3.58 7.44
C LEU A 125 10.25 -4.58 6.39
N GLY A 126 9.47 -5.65 6.28
CA GLY A 126 9.46 -6.61 5.19
C GLY A 126 8.06 -6.68 4.59
N GLY A 127 7.92 -7.16 3.36
CA GLY A 127 6.61 -7.27 2.74
C GLY A 127 6.66 -7.64 1.28
N TRP A 128 5.52 -7.47 0.62
CA TRP A 128 5.36 -7.71 -0.80
C TRP A 128 4.24 -6.82 -1.34
N PHE A 129 4.22 -6.68 -2.65
CA PHE A 129 3.10 -6.10 -3.35
C PHE A 129 2.95 -6.71 -4.76
N ASP A 130 1.73 -6.73 -5.27
CA ASP A 130 1.37 -7.23 -6.59
C ASP A 130 0.71 -6.11 -7.38
N VAL A 131 1.38 -5.62 -8.42
CA VAL A 131 0.84 -4.58 -9.30
C VAL A 131 -0.05 -5.24 -10.33
N LEU A 132 -1.35 -4.96 -10.24
CA LEU A 132 -2.37 -5.57 -11.07
C LEU A 132 -2.68 -4.74 -12.32
N ASP A 133 -2.50 -3.42 -12.23
CA ASP A 133 -2.69 -2.48 -13.31
C ASP A 133 -1.80 -1.27 -13.09
N ILE A 134 -1.10 -0.85 -14.12
CA ILE A 134 -0.40 0.43 -14.12
C ILE A 134 -0.36 0.96 -15.55
N ALA A 135 -0.68 2.24 -15.71
CA ALA A 135 -0.50 2.93 -16.98
C ALA A 135 0.00 4.34 -16.74
N TYR A 136 0.74 4.83 -17.72
CA TYR A 136 1.41 6.11 -17.61
C TYR A 136 1.14 6.98 -18.83
N ALA A 137 1.14 8.29 -18.60
CA ALA A 137 1.15 9.29 -19.66
C ALA A 137 2.52 9.36 -20.33
N ALA A 138 2.59 10.00 -21.50
CA ALA A 138 3.84 10.29 -22.19
C ALA A 138 4.79 11.16 -21.36
N SER A 139 4.26 11.98 -20.45
CA SER A 139 5.02 12.78 -19.49
C SER A 139 5.71 11.96 -18.39
N GLY A 140 5.32 10.69 -18.20
CA GLY A 140 5.78 9.86 -17.09
C GLY A 140 4.81 9.82 -15.90
N ASP A 141 3.74 10.63 -15.92
CA ASP A 141 2.72 10.65 -14.86
C ASP A 141 1.92 9.35 -14.84
N ILE A 142 1.55 8.90 -13.64
CA ILE A 142 0.70 7.72 -13.45
C ILE A 142 -0.75 8.08 -13.78
N LEU A 143 -1.33 7.41 -14.77
CA LEU A 143 -2.73 7.59 -15.16
C LEU A 143 -3.67 6.69 -14.36
N ARG A 144 -3.24 5.46 -14.08
CA ARG A 144 -3.97 4.48 -13.27
C ARG A 144 -3.01 3.54 -12.57
N PHE A 145 -3.44 3.02 -11.43
CA PHE A 145 -2.64 2.13 -10.60
C PHE A 145 -3.54 1.23 -9.76
N ALA A 146 -3.28 -0.07 -9.77
CA ALA A 146 -3.92 -1.05 -8.88
C ALA A 146 -2.85 -1.94 -8.29
N VAL A 147 -2.86 -2.08 -6.96
CA VAL A 147 -1.87 -2.86 -6.24
C VAL A 147 -2.48 -3.54 -5.01
N ASP A 148 -2.13 -4.81 -4.81
CA ASP A 148 -2.36 -5.51 -3.55
C ASP A 148 -1.05 -5.59 -2.78
N PHE A 149 -1.08 -5.49 -1.46
CA PHE A 149 0.15 -5.35 -0.69
C PHE A 149 0.03 -5.83 0.74
N ARG A 150 1.18 -6.12 1.34
CA ARG A 150 1.31 -6.48 2.75
C ARG A 150 2.62 -5.99 3.34
N GLN A 151 2.57 -5.41 4.53
CA GLN A 151 3.73 -4.92 5.27
C GLN A 151 3.77 -5.55 6.66
N PHE A 152 4.95 -6.03 7.03
CA PHE A 152 5.29 -6.53 8.36
C PHE A 152 6.19 -5.50 9.03
N GLY A 153 5.95 -5.21 10.31
CA GLY A 153 6.78 -4.30 11.10
C GLY A 153 7.91 -5.01 11.85
N GLY A 154 8.93 -4.23 12.23
CA GLY A 154 9.95 -4.62 13.21
C GLY A 154 11.12 -5.45 12.66
N SER A 155 11.00 -6.05 11.48
CA SER A 155 12.11 -6.73 10.80
C SER A 155 11.94 -6.70 9.28
N GLU A 156 13.00 -7.01 8.52
CA GLU A 156 12.89 -7.23 7.07
C GLU A 156 12.30 -8.61 6.73
N SER A 157 12.08 -9.46 7.73
CA SER A 157 11.41 -10.75 7.55
C SER A 157 9.90 -10.54 7.49
N MET A 158 9.22 -11.34 6.67
CA MET A 158 7.77 -11.36 6.57
C MET A 158 7.15 -12.18 7.71
N SER A 159 7.41 -11.75 8.96
CA SER A 159 7.01 -12.45 10.17
C SER A 159 6.43 -11.50 11.21
N GLY A 160 5.47 -11.99 11.99
CA GLY A 160 4.76 -11.19 13.01
C GLY A 160 3.49 -10.54 12.48
N PRO A 161 2.85 -9.67 13.28
CA PRO A 161 1.66 -8.93 12.85
C PRO A 161 1.94 -8.08 11.61
N SER A 162 0.96 -8.03 10.72
CA SER A 162 1.03 -7.30 9.47
C SER A 162 -0.24 -6.50 9.21
N THR A 163 -0.11 -5.49 8.36
CA THR A 163 -1.25 -4.86 7.71
C THR A 163 -1.16 -5.12 6.21
N TYR A 164 -2.28 -5.50 5.62
CA TYR A 164 -2.40 -5.78 4.19
C TYR A 164 -3.62 -5.09 3.60
N GLY A 165 -3.63 -4.97 2.28
CA GLY A 165 -4.67 -4.21 1.62
C GLY A 165 -4.62 -4.23 0.12
N SER A 166 -5.59 -3.51 -0.45
CA SER A 166 -5.80 -3.33 -1.87
C SER A 166 -6.01 -1.86 -2.15
N LEU A 167 -5.16 -1.27 -2.99
CA LEU A 167 -5.25 0.13 -3.41
C LEU A 167 -5.57 0.18 -4.90
N ARG A 168 -6.55 1.01 -5.26
CA ARG A 168 -6.97 1.25 -6.66
C ARG A 168 -7.04 2.75 -6.89
N ILE A 169 -6.41 3.22 -7.94
CA ILE A 169 -6.42 4.61 -8.40
C ILE A 169 -6.74 4.59 -9.89
N ASN A 170 -7.87 5.21 -10.27
CA ASN A 170 -8.36 5.28 -11.66
C ASN A 170 -8.42 3.92 -12.39
N SER A 171 -8.50 2.82 -11.66
CA SER A 171 -8.49 1.46 -12.22
C SER A 171 -9.85 0.80 -12.02
N GLY A 172 -10.28 0.04 -13.02
CA GLY A 172 -11.53 -0.72 -12.99
C GLY A 172 -11.42 -2.08 -12.28
N ILE A 173 -10.23 -2.44 -11.77
CA ILE A 173 -10.05 -3.68 -11.02
C ILE A 173 -10.81 -3.58 -9.68
N PRO A 174 -11.75 -4.49 -9.40
CA PRO A 174 -12.52 -4.45 -8.15
C PRO A 174 -11.62 -4.69 -6.93
N ILE A 175 -12.01 -4.10 -5.80
CA ILE A 175 -11.50 -4.48 -4.49
C ILE A 175 -12.39 -5.62 -3.98
N ASN A 176 -11.83 -6.82 -3.96
CA ASN A 176 -12.45 -7.95 -3.27
C ASN A 176 -11.86 -8.02 -1.87
N PRO A 177 -12.57 -7.60 -0.81
CA PRO A 177 -12.07 -7.79 0.54
C PRO A 177 -11.77 -9.26 0.74
N VAL A 178 -10.53 -9.60 1.13
CA VAL A 178 -10.14 -10.98 1.41
C VAL A 178 -11.04 -11.47 2.55
N PRO A 179 -11.85 -12.53 2.37
CA PRO A 179 -12.65 -13.05 3.46
C PRO A 179 -11.71 -13.52 4.58
N VAL A 180 -11.88 -12.99 5.81
CA VAL A 180 -11.21 -13.56 6.99
C VAL A 180 -11.47 -15.08 7.02
N PRO A 181 -10.47 -15.92 7.25
CA PRO A 181 -10.68 -17.35 7.41
C PRO A 181 -11.82 -17.60 8.42
N PRO A 182 -12.74 -18.55 8.16
CA PRO A 182 -13.96 -18.79 8.98
C PRO A 182 -13.74 -19.01 10.48
N ALA A 183 -12.49 -19.17 10.92
CA ALA A 183 -12.12 -19.34 12.31
C ALA A 183 -12.57 -18.17 13.21
N VAL A 184 -12.65 -16.94 12.69
CA VAL A 184 -13.08 -15.76 13.49
C VAL A 184 -14.62 -15.67 13.57
N ALA A 185 -15.35 -16.08 12.53
CA ALA A 185 -16.82 -16.09 12.52
C ALA A 185 -17.43 -17.12 13.49
N LEU A 186 -16.68 -18.18 13.86
CA LEU A 186 -17.12 -19.19 14.82
C LEU A 186 -17.00 -18.75 16.30
N PHE A 187 -16.22 -17.71 16.61
CA PHE A 187 -16.09 -17.22 17.99
C PHE A 187 -17.30 -16.39 18.45
N LEU A 188 -17.98 -15.70 17.53
CA LEU A 188 -19.20 -14.94 17.85
C LEU A 188 -20.46 -15.83 17.93
N SER A 189 -20.47 -16.97 17.25
CA SER A 189 -21.60 -17.93 17.30
C SER A 189 -21.50 -18.92 18.47
N GLY A 190 -20.30 -19.16 19.01
CA GLY A 190 -20.10 -19.98 20.22
C GLY A 190 -20.61 -19.34 21.52
N LEU A 191 -20.62 -18.00 21.62
CA LEU A 191 -21.04 -17.30 22.85
C LEU A 191 -22.57 -17.22 23.02
N LEU A 192 -23.34 -17.26 21.93
CA LEU A 192 -24.81 -17.25 21.97
C LEU A 192 -25.44 -18.62 22.34
N LEU A 193 -24.71 -19.72 22.22
CA LEU A 193 -25.22 -21.06 22.56
C LEU A 193 -25.14 -21.39 24.06
N PHE A 194 -24.32 -20.68 24.84
CA PHE A 194 -24.25 -20.86 26.29
C PHE A 194 -25.31 -20.06 27.08
N ALA A 195 -25.84 -18.97 26.53
CA ALA A 195 -26.84 -18.14 27.21
C ALA A 195 -28.25 -18.78 27.27
N ARG A 196 -28.54 -19.82 26.46
CA ARG A 196 -29.88 -20.45 26.41
C ARG A 196 -30.07 -21.64 27.36
N LYS A 197 -29.06 -22.09 28.11
CA LYS A 197 -29.17 -23.29 28.98
C LYS A 197 -29.38 -23.03 30.47
N LEU A 198 -29.60 -21.80 30.92
CA LEU A 198 -29.97 -21.51 32.31
C LEU A 198 -31.44 -21.12 32.40
N LYS A 199 -32.33 -22.11 32.44
CA LYS A 199 -33.69 -21.96 32.94
C LYS A 199 -33.73 -22.56 34.35
N PRO A 200 -34.00 -21.79 35.41
CA PRO A 200 -34.12 -22.35 36.75
C PRO A 200 -35.38 -23.22 36.83
N ALA A 201 -35.25 -24.43 37.36
CA ALA A 201 -36.38 -25.23 37.81
C ALA A 201 -36.97 -24.57 39.05
N GLY A 202 -38.30 -24.51 39.11
CA GLY A 202 -39.06 -23.94 40.23
C GLY A 202 -38.97 -24.76 41.51
#